data_AF-A0A1X7ILH1-F1
#
_entry.id   AF-A0A1X7ILH1-F1
#
_cell.length_a   1.000
_cell.length_b   1.000
_cell.length_c   1.000
_cell.angle_alpha   90.00
_cell.angle_beta   90.00
_cell.angle_gamma   90.00
#
_symmetry.space_group_name_H-M   'P 1'
#
loop_
_entity.id
_entity.type
_entity.pdbx_description
1 polymer ?
#
loop_
_entity_poly.entity_id
_entity_poly.type
_entity_poly.pdbx_seq_one_letter_code
_entity_poly.pdbx_strand_id
1 'polypeptide(L)'
;MVPEGMREARFSGNLGWIIGRTLCRGEEDMENVRAIQKGMKLLPLAAYLSGETYVPPVGTYDPKRDYVPVERVVGMTAEEFFHEANKLMLDNPPVAEDTPTVEKLRAIGIGPGLSFDLSVLGSDPKKREKTWKELLAKVNQRIIESSQKFLSHWGPWRYLGEPIAQFGTEYDYRAMVALKGLGANPVSAAIYASSKVDSNGDPLKAGERYRVRFKKGALPPVKGDGFWSITAYGDDSFLIPNELDRYCINDRTPLIFNPDGSLELLLQPEPPKEDDPLKANWLPTGDQGFHLFLRIYCPDRERIGGNWEAPSIFKIDTAPTAQ
;
A
#
# COMPACT_ATOMS: atom_id res chain seq x y z
N MET A 1 33.74 0.47 10.06
CA MET A 1 33.15 0.88 11.35
C MET A 1 31.96 1.76 11.07
N VAL A 2 30.91 1.67 11.90
CA VAL A 2 29.74 2.55 11.82
C VAL A 2 30.09 3.84 12.57
N PRO A 3 29.92 5.04 11.99
CA PRO A 3 30.21 6.29 12.68
C PRO A 3 29.40 6.46 13.97
N GLU A 4 29.94 7.20 14.94
CA GLU A 4 29.25 7.49 16.19
C GLU A 4 27.89 8.17 15.93
N GLY A 5 26.88 7.78 16.69
CA GLY A 5 25.50 8.28 16.52
C GLY A 5 24.73 7.69 15.32
N MET A 6 25.36 6.87 14.48
CA MET A 6 24.68 6.19 13.37
C MET A 6 24.18 4.80 13.76
N ARG A 7 23.03 4.42 13.19
CA ARG A 7 22.49 3.07 13.27
C ARG A 7 22.75 2.37 11.94
N GLU A 8 23.38 1.20 12.00
CA GLU A 8 23.54 0.34 10.83
C GLU A 8 22.22 -0.32 10.45
N ALA A 9 21.89 -0.27 9.16
CA ALA A 9 20.84 -1.08 8.54
C ALA A 9 21.49 -1.94 7.45
N ARG A 10 21.48 -3.27 7.62
CA ARG A 10 22.07 -4.20 6.66
C ARG A 10 21.03 -4.65 5.64
N PHE A 11 21.37 -4.49 4.36
CA PHE A 11 20.62 -5.07 3.26
C PHE A 11 21.15 -6.47 2.97
N SER A 12 20.29 -7.37 2.48
CA SER A 12 20.68 -8.73 2.09
C SER A 12 21.38 -8.80 0.72
N GLY A 13 21.44 -7.68 -0.01
CA GLY A 13 22.05 -7.55 -1.33
C GLY A 13 22.49 -6.11 -1.60
N ASN A 14 23.05 -5.89 -2.79
CA ASN A 14 23.57 -4.59 -3.21
C ASN A 14 22.46 -3.60 -3.62
N LEU A 15 21.24 -4.08 -3.89
CA LEU A 15 20.08 -3.28 -4.20
C LEU A 15 19.21 -3.08 -2.95
N GLY A 16 19.10 -1.83 -2.52
CA GLY A 16 18.20 -1.40 -1.47
C GLY A 16 17.29 -0.28 -1.98
N TRP A 17 16.06 -0.24 -1.48
CA TRP A 17 15.16 0.90 -1.64
C TRP A 17 15.05 1.62 -0.30
N ILE A 18 14.77 2.93 -0.34
CA ILE A 18 14.37 3.71 0.83
C ILE A 18 13.17 4.56 0.40
N ILE A 19 12.06 4.50 1.14
CA ILE A 19 11.00 5.50 1.04
C ILE A 19 11.06 6.40 2.27
N GLY A 20 11.24 7.69 2.03
CA GLY A 20 10.95 8.73 3.01
C GLY A 20 9.50 9.18 2.91
N ARG A 21 8.77 9.23 4.02
CA ARG A 21 7.47 9.90 4.13
C ARG A 21 7.57 10.94 5.23
N THR A 22 7.25 12.18 4.91
CA THR A 22 7.21 13.28 5.88
C THR A 22 5.75 13.61 6.15
N LEU A 23 5.35 13.64 7.42
CA LEU A 23 4.03 14.08 7.81
C LEU A 23 3.84 15.54 7.39
N CYS A 24 2.71 15.85 6.77
CA CYS A 24 2.28 17.19 6.44
C CYS A 24 0.95 17.46 7.18
N ARG A 25 0.89 18.52 7.99
CA ARG A 25 -0.29 18.85 8.80
C ARG A 25 -1.32 19.73 8.08
N GLY A 26 -1.00 20.24 6.90
CA GLY A 26 -1.82 21.18 6.16
C GLY A 26 -0.97 21.98 5.18
N GLU A 27 -1.59 22.84 4.39
CA GLU A 27 -0.89 23.69 3.44
C GLU A 27 0.10 24.63 4.13
N GLU A 28 -0.25 25.13 5.31
CA GLU A 28 0.61 25.97 6.14
C GLU A 28 1.88 25.26 6.65
N ASP A 29 1.91 23.92 6.65
CA ASP A 29 3.05 23.12 7.11
C ASP A 29 4.06 22.80 5.98
N MET A 30 3.74 23.19 4.74
CA MET A 30 4.54 22.83 3.57
C MET A 30 5.98 23.36 3.62
N GLU A 31 6.22 24.53 4.21
CA GLU A 31 7.57 25.05 4.38
C GLU A 31 8.40 24.20 5.35
N ASN A 32 7.80 23.72 6.44
CA ASN A 32 8.47 22.82 7.38
C ASN A 32 8.79 21.47 6.73
N VAL A 33 7.85 20.91 5.97
CA VAL A 33 8.06 19.67 5.23
C VAL A 33 9.24 19.81 4.27
N ARG A 34 9.30 20.90 3.50
CA ARG A 34 10.42 21.19 2.58
C ARG A 34 11.73 21.37 3.33
N ALA A 35 11.72 22.03 4.49
CA ALA A 35 12.91 22.20 5.32
C ALA A 35 13.46 20.86 5.82
N ILE A 36 12.58 19.96 6.30
CA ILE A 36 12.95 18.60 6.71
C ILE A 36 13.55 17.83 5.53
N GLN A 37 12.86 17.82 4.38
CA GLN A 37 13.31 17.12 3.18
C GLN A 37 14.66 17.65 2.67
N LYS A 38 14.89 18.97 2.73
CA LYS A 38 16.18 19.60 2.38
C LYS A 38 17.31 19.21 3.35
N GLY A 39 16.98 18.87 4.59
CA GLY A 39 17.91 18.35 5.58
C GLY A 39 18.30 16.88 5.38
N MET A 40 17.49 16.10 4.65
CA MET A 40 17.78 14.70 4.37
C MET A 40 18.90 14.57 3.34
N LYS A 41 19.93 13.78 3.65
CA LYS A 41 21.07 13.52 2.75
C LYS A 41 21.25 12.02 2.54
N LEU A 42 21.54 11.64 1.30
CA LEU A 42 21.98 10.30 0.92
C LEU A 42 23.35 10.42 0.25
N LEU A 43 24.39 9.85 0.86
CA LEU A 43 25.76 9.93 0.39
C LEU A 43 26.54 8.67 0.74
N PRO A 44 27.58 8.32 -0.04
CA PRO A 44 28.50 7.24 0.31
C PRO A 44 29.15 7.47 1.68
N LEU A 45 29.37 6.39 2.43
CA LEU A 45 30.05 6.47 3.74
C LEU A 45 31.44 7.12 3.62
N ALA A 46 32.18 6.85 2.54
CA ALA A 46 33.48 7.46 2.30
C ALA A 46 33.41 9.00 2.24
N ALA A 47 32.40 9.54 1.55
CA ALA A 47 32.20 10.99 1.47
C ALA A 47 31.77 11.59 2.81
N TYR A 48 30.95 10.86 3.60
CA TYR A 48 30.61 11.28 4.96
C TYR A 48 31.86 11.36 5.85
N LEU A 49 32.76 10.37 5.76
CA LEU A 49 33.97 10.30 6.57
C LEU A 49 35.05 11.31 6.14
N SER A 50 35.16 11.65 4.85
CA SER A 50 36.10 12.66 4.38
C SER A 50 35.67 14.09 4.70
N GLY A 51 34.38 14.30 4.97
CA GLY A 51 33.79 15.64 5.15
C GLY A 51 33.67 16.42 3.83
N GLU A 52 33.96 15.79 2.70
CA GLU A 52 33.84 16.42 1.38
C GLU A 52 32.38 16.65 1.00
N THR A 53 32.15 17.69 0.19
CA THR A 53 30.82 17.92 -0.37
C THR A 53 30.51 16.86 -1.41
N TYR A 54 29.58 15.96 -1.10
CA TYR A 54 29.07 14.99 -2.06
C TYR A 54 28.00 15.62 -2.95
N VAL A 55 28.23 15.60 -4.26
CA VAL A 55 27.22 15.97 -5.26
C VAL A 55 26.68 14.67 -5.85
N PRO A 56 25.39 14.33 -5.62
CA PRO A 56 24.82 13.13 -6.21
C PRO A 56 24.83 13.24 -7.75
N PRO A 57 25.03 12.12 -8.46
CA PRO A 57 24.95 12.12 -9.91
C PRO A 57 23.55 12.59 -10.35
N VAL A 58 23.51 13.39 -11.42
CA VAL A 58 22.23 13.82 -12.01
C VAL A 58 21.48 12.59 -12.50
N GLY A 59 20.23 12.43 -12.05
CA GLY A 59 19.38 11.33 -12.48
C GLY A 59 19.14 11.36 -14.00
N THR A 60 19.07 10.19 -14.61
CA THR A 60 18.74 10.04 -16.04
C THR A 60 17.32 9.52 -16.19
N TYR A 61 16.54 10.17 -17.05
CA TYR A 61 15.26 9.63 -17.52
C TYR A 61 15.46 8.91 -18.86
N ASP A 62 14.92 7.70 -18.97
CA ASP A 62 14.88 6.94 -20.22
C ASP A 62 13.41 6.70 -20.59
N PRO A 63 12.90 7.32 -21.67
CA PRO A 63 11.52 7.12 -22.11
C PRO A 63 11.16 5.64 -22.35
N LYS A 64 12.15 4.77 -22.63
CA LYS A 64 11.91 3.33 -22.78
C LYS A 64 11.51 2.63 -21.48
N ARG A 65 11.69 3.32 -20.34
CA ARG A 65 11.30 2.85 -18.99
C ARG A 65 10.00 3.48 -18.51
N ASP A 66 9.30 4.21 -19.37
CA ASP A 66 8.02 4.82 -19.05
C ASP A 66 6.88 3.79 -19.22
N TYR A 67 6.77 2.89 -18.25
CA TYR A 67 5.75 1.86 -18.20
C TYR A 67 5.35 1.57 -16.75
N VAL A 68 4.17 0.98 -16.57
CA VAL A 68 3.73 0.47 -15.27
C VAL A 68 4.55 -0.77 -14.90
N PRO A 69 5.35 -0.76 -13.81
CA PRO A 69 6.31 -1.84 -13.54
C PRO A 69 5.66 -3.23 -13.42
N VAL A 70 4.50 -3.32 -12.76
CA VAL A 70 3.80 -4.60 -12.58
C VAL A 70 3.31 -5.18 -13.91
N GLU A 71 2.79 -4.33 -14.81
CA GLU A 71 2.35 -4.75 -16.14
C GLU A 71 3.54 -5.24 -16.97
N ARG A 72 4.68 -4.56 -16.88
CA ARG A 72 5.92 -4.99 -17.54
C ARG A 72 6.37 -6.36 -17.06
N VAL A 73 6.41 -6.60 -15.75
CA VAL A 73 6.87 -7.87 -15.16
C VAL A 73 5.91 -9.02 -15.50
N VAL A 74 4.59 -8.79 -15.39
CA VAL A 74 3.58 -9.81 -15.73
C VAL A 74 3.54 -10.10 -17.24
N GLY A 75 3.92 -9.12 -18.06
CA GLY A 75 4.03 -9.26 -19.52
C GLY A 75 5.30 -9.95 -20.02
N MET A 76 6.27 -10.26 -19.15
CA MET A 76 7.51 -10.95 -19.55
C MET A 76 7.24 -12.40 -19.98
N THR A 77 8.03 -12.87 -20.93
CA THR A 77 8.18 -14.32 -21.18
C THR A 77 8.88 -14.99 -19.99
N ALA A 78 8.74 -16.32 -19.87
CA ALA A 78 9.43 -17.08 -18.83
C ALA A 78 10.95 -16.90 -18.89
N GLU A 79 11.51 -16.86 -20.10
CA GLU A 79 12.95 -16.66 -20.33
C GLU A 79 13.40 -15.28 -19.85
N GLU A 80 12.72 -14.20 -20.24
CA GLU A 80 13.03 -12.84 -19.77
C GLU A 80 12.93 -12.72 -18.25
N PHE A 81 11.87 -13.26 -17.66
CA PHE A 81 11.64 -13.19 -16.22
C PHE A 81 12.74 -13.91 -15.43
N PHE A 82 13.04 -15.17 -15.77
CA PHE A 82 14.04 -15.94 -15.04
C PHE A 82 15.48 -15.52 -15.39
N HIS A 83 15.74 -15.02 -16.60
CA HIS A 83 17.02 -14.41 -16.93
C HIS A 83 17.30 -13.21 -16.02
N GLU A 84 16.34 -12.28 -15.91
CA GLU A 84 16.51 -11.10 -15.07
C GLU A 84 16.60 -11.48 -13.58
N ALA A 85 15.79 -12.43 -13.11
CA ALA A 85 15.85 -12.93 -11.74
C ALA A 85 17.24 -13.55 -11.41
N ASN A 86 17.74 -14.44 -12.28
CA ASN A 86 19.03 -15.11 -12.09
C ASN A 86 20.20 -14.12 -12.11
N LYS A 87 20.14 -13.12 -13.00
CA LYS A 87 21.11 -12.04 -13.08
C LYS A 87 21.10 -11.18 -11.83
N LEU A 88 19.93 -10.72 -11.38
CA LEU A 88 19.80 -9.90 -10.17
C LEU A 88 20.28 -10.63 -8.91
N MET A 89 20.09 -11.95 -8.83
CA MET A 89 20.54 -12.79 -7.72
C MET A 89 22.07 -12.87 -7.56
N LEU A 90 22.88 -12.45 -8.55
CA LEU A 90 24.33 -12.35 -8.39
C LEU A 90 24.73 -11.28 -7.37
N ASP A 91 24.14 -10.09 -7.51
CA ASP A 91 24.38 -8.95 -6.63
C ASP A 91 23.42 -8.90 -5.44
N ASN A 92 22.35 -9.70 -5.49
CA ASN A 92 21.28 -9.75 -4.49
C ASN A 92 20.94 -11.21 -4.14
N PRO A 93 21.89 -11.94 -3.52
CA PRO A 93 21.70 -13.35 -3.27
C PRO A 93 20.48 -13.61 -2.37
N PRO A 94 19.81 -14.76 -2.54
CA PRO A 94 18.76 -15.21 -1.63
C PRO A 94 19.26 -15.23 -0.18
N VAL A 95 18.37 -14.96 0.77
CA VAL A 95 18.71 -15.05 2.20
C VAL A 95 18.84 -16.52 2.62
N ALA A 96 19.47 -16.79 3.76
CA ALA A 96 19.77 -18.15 4.20
C ALA A 96 18.52 -19.03 4.31
N GLU A 97 17.40 -18.46 4.75
CA GLU A 97 16.10 -19.11 4.87
C GLU A 97 15.52 -19.58 3.52
N ASP A 98 15.94 -18.96 2.41
CA ASP A 98 15.49 -19.31 1.07
C ASP A 98 16.19 -20.56 0.49
N THR A 99 17.29 -21.01 1.11
CA THR A 99 18.16 -22.09 0.60
C THR A 99 17.38 -23.34 0.16
N PRO A 100 16.45 -23.91 0.96
CA PRO A 100 15.75 -25.14 0.56
C PRO A 100 14.87 -24.95 -0.68
N THR A 101 14.33 -23.76 -0.89
CA THR A 101 13.52 -23.42 -2.07
C THR A 101 14.42 -23.22 -3.28
N VAL A 102 15.49 -22.44 -3.13
CA VAL A 102 16.43 -22.15 -4.22
C VAL A 102 17.06 -23.44 -4.73
N GLU A 103 17.52 -24.34 -3.87
CA GLU A 103 18.11 -25.62 -4.29
C GLU A 103 17.16 -26.50 -5.11
N LYS A 104 15.85 -26.47 -4.83
CA LYS A 104 14.85 -27.14 -5.68
C LYS A 104 14.71 -26.47 -7.05
N LEU A 105 14.74 -25.14 -7.08
CA LEU A 105 14.59 -24.34 -8.30
C LEU A 105 15.82 -24.44 -9.22
N ARG A 106 17.00 -24.76 -8.68
CA ARG A 106 18.22 -25.01 -9.49
C ARG A 106 18.04 -26.15 -10.48
N ALA A 107 17.19 -27.13 -10.18
CA ALA A 107 16.89 -28.25 -11.08
C ALA A 107 16.29 -27.81 -12.43
N ILE A 108 15.71 -26.60 -12.49
CA ILE A 108 15.17 -25.98 -13.72
C ILE A 108 15.94 -24.70 -14.10
N GLY A 109 17.18 -24.55 -13.62
CA GLY A 109 18.06 -23.46 -14.01
C GLY A 109 17.75 -22.11 -13.36
N ILE A 110 17.09 -22.08 -12.20
CA ILE A 110 16.81 -20.84 -11.46
C ILE A 110 17.74 -20.74 -10.25
N GLY A 111 18.48 -19.63 -10.17
CA GLY A 111 19.47 -19.35 -9.12
C GLY A 111 20.52 -18.33 -9.57
N PRO A 112 21.40 -17.86 -8.65
CA PRO A 112 22.40 -16.83 -8.96
C PRO A 112 23.26 -17.21 -10.18
N GLY A 113 23.19 -16.42 -11.25
CA GLY A 113 23.96 -16.62 -12.47
C GLY A 113 23.60 -17.86 -13.31
N LEU A 114 22.54 -18.59 -12.97
CA LEU A 114 22.08 -19.74 -13.76
C LEU A 114 21.34 -19.30 -15.03
N SER A 115 21.16 -20.24 -15.95
CA SER A 115 20.32 -20.07 -17.14
C SER A 115 19.08 -20.95 -17.02
N PHE A 116 17.90 -20.34 -17.18
CA PHE A 116 16.62 -21.04 -17.06
C PHE A 116 16.50 -22.16 -18.10
N ASP A 117 16.14 -23.36 -17.66
CA ASP A 117 15.88 -24.47 -18.57
C ASP A 117 14.50 -24.31 -19.21
N LEU A 118 14.49 -23.65 -20.37
CA LEU A 118 13.25 -23.40 -21.12
C LEU A 118 12.57 -24.69 -21.63
N SER A 119 13.28 -25.82 -21.65
CA SER A 119 12.74 -27.10 -22.13
C SER A 119 11.64 -27.66 -21.22
N VAL A 120 11.61 -27.24 -19.94
CA VAL A 120 10.56 -27.64 -18.98
C VAL A 120 9.16 -27.13 -19.37
N LEU A 121 9.10 -26.14 -20.26
CA LEU A 121 7.85 -25.63 -20.84
C LEU A 121 7.50 -26.30 -22.18
N GLY A 122 8.35 -27.21 -22.67
CA GLY A 122 8.24 -27.89 -23.95
C GLY A 122 9.11 -27.27 -25.05
N SER A 123 9.14 -27.92 -26.22
CA SER A 123 9.99 -27.52 -27.35
C SER A 123 9.33 -26.55 -28.34
N ASP A 124 8.01 -26.44 -28.34
CA ASP A 124 7.24 -25.58 -29.26
C ASP A 124 7.07 -24.16 -28.67
N PRO A 125 7.59 -23.11 -29.33
CA PRO A 125 7.54 -21.74 -28.81
C PRO A 125 6.13 -21.21 -28.54
N LYS A 126 5.16 -21.51 -29.40
CA LYS A 126 3.76 -21.03 -29.24
C LYS A 126 3.09 -21.76 -28.08
N LYS A 127 3.33 -23.06 -27.93
CA LYS A 127 2.83 -23.82 -26.78
C LYS A 127 3.45 -23.34 -25.47
N ARG A 128 4.76 -23.04 -25.45
CA ARG A 128 5.43 -22.47 -24.26
C ARG A 128 4.80 -21.18 -23.79
N GLU A 129 4.54 -20.23 -24.68
CA GLU A 129 3.93 -18.95 -24.33
C GLU A 129 2.53 -19.15 -23.73
N LYS A 130 1.73 -20.02 -24.33
CA LYS A 130 0.41 -20.39 -23.81
C LYS A 130 0.52 -21.04 -22.43
N THR A 131 1.39 -22.03 -22.26
CA THR A 131 1.63 -22.71 -20.98
C THR A 131 2.10 -21.74 -19.91
N TRP A 132 2.98 -20.79 -20.24
CA TRP A 132 3.44 -19.77 -19.31
C TRP A 132 2.29 -18.88 -18.81
N LYS A 133 1.43 -18.40 -19.72
CA LYS A 133 0.25 -17.61 -19.37
C LYS A 133 -0.72 -18.39 -18.47
N GLU A 134 -0.95 -19.67 -18.76
CA GLU A 134 -1.77 -20.55 -17.91
C GLU A 134 -1.15 -20.78 -16.53
N LEU A 135 0.17 -20.95 -16.44
CA LEU A 135 0.89 -21.07 -15.17
C LEU A 135 0.80 -19.77 -14.36
N LEU A 136 1.00 -18.61 -14.98
CA LEU A 136 0.87 -17.31 -14.33
C LEU A 136 -0.54 -17.10 -13.77
N ALA A 137 -1.58 -17.46 -14.52
CA ALA A 137 -2.97 -17.38 -14.04
C ALA A 137 -3.19 -18.27 -12.80
N LYS A 138 -2.69 -19.51 -12.83
CA LYS A 138 -2.75 -20.43 -11.68
C LYS A 138 -1.97 -19.93 -10.48
N VAL A 139 -0.77 -19.37 -10.69
CA VAL A 139 0.03 -18.76 -9.62
C VAL A 139 -0.71 -17.59 -9.02
N ASN A 140 -1.26 -16.68 -9.84
CA ASN A 140 -2.02 -15.53 -9.36
C ASN A 140 -3.24 -15.95 -8.52
N GLN A 141 -3.96 -17.00 -8.94
CA GLN A 141 -5.04 -17.56 -8.14
C GLN A 141 -4.52 -18.12 -6.81
N ARG A 142 -3.48 -18.96 -6.85
CA ARG A 142 -2.89 -19.60 -5.66
C ARG A 142 -2.41 -18.58 -4.62
N ILE A 143 -1.70 -17.54 -5.05
CA ILE A 143 -1.19 -16.52 -4.11
C ILE A 143 -2.32 -15.72 -3.47
N ILE A 144 -3.44 -15.50 -4.17
CA ILE A 144 -4.62 -14.82 -3.61
C ILE A 144 -5.29 -15.72 -2.55
N GLU A 145 -5.49 -17.00 -2.87
CA GLU A 145 -6.13 -17.98 -1.99
C GLU A 145 -5.29 -18.24 -0.73
N SER A 146 -4.00 -18.52 -0.90
CA SER A 146 -3.08 -18.78 0.22
C SER A 146 -2.89 -17.57 1.12
N SER A 147 -3.00 -16.35 0.57
CA SER A 147 -2.90 -15.11 1.36
C SER A 147 -4.15 -14.81 2.19
N GLN A 148 -5.28 -15.50 1.96
CA GLN A 148 -6.50 -15.27 2.74
C GLN A 148 -6.29 -15.53 4.24
N LYS A 149 -5.38 -16.44 4.61
CA LYS A 149 -5.06 -16.72 6.02
C LYS A 149 -4.47 -15.52 6.77
N PHE A 150 -3.96 -14.52 6.06
CA PHE A 150 -3.42 -13.28 6.63
C PHE A 150 -4.40 -12.12 6.57
N LEU A 151 -5.58 -12.30 5.99
CA LEU A 151 -6.58 -11.26 5.86
C LEU A 151 -7.33 -11.08 7.18
N SER A 152 -7.24 -9.88 7.73
CA SER A 152 -8.00 -9.46 8.91
C SER A 152 -9.24 -8.67 8.49
N HIS A 153 -10.34 -8.88 9.22
CA HIS A 153 -11.63 -8.26 8.96
C HIS A 153 -12.08 -7.41 10.15
N TRP A 154 -12.52 -6.19 9.87
CA TRP A 154 -13.10 -5.27 10.84
C TRP A 154 -14.43 -4.73 10.28
N GLY A 155 -15.49 -5.54 10.40
CA GLY A 155 -16.78 -5.23 9.77
C GLY A 155 -16.62 -5.10 8.25
N PRO A 156 -16.96 -3.94 7.63
CA PRO A 156 -16.80 -3.76 6.18
C PRO A 156 -15.35 -3.59 5.74
N TRP A 157 -14.41 -3.41 6.68
CA TRP A 157 -13.01 -3.17 6.38
C TRP A 157 -12.20 -4.46 6.39
N ARG A 158 -11.20 -4.53 5.52
CA ARG A 158 -10.23 -5.63 5.50
C ARG A 158 -8.82 -5.16 5.22
N TYR A 159 -7.84 -5.80 5.85
CA TYR A 159 -6.42 -5.53 5.62
C TYR A 159 -5.58 -6.79 5.71
N LEU A 160 -4.40 -6.72 5.11
CA LEU A 160 -3.39 -7.78 5.13
C LEU A 160 -2.52 -7.62 6.38
N GLY A 161 -2.55 -8.63 7.25
CA GLY A 161 -1.92 -8.62 8.57
C GLY A 161 -0.47 -9.13 8.60
N GLU A 162 0.01 -9.49 9.79
CA GLU A 162 1.32 -10.14 9.93
C GLU A 162 1.37 -11.46 9.14
N PRO A 163 2.50 -11.81 8.51
CA PRO A 163 3.82 -11.16 8.61
C PRO A 163 4.13 -10.16 7.48
N ILE A 164 3.19 -9.27 7.09
CA ILE A 164 3.44 -8.27 6.03
C ILE A 164 4.73 -7.46 6.28
N ALA A 165 5.50 -7.23 5.21
CA ALA A 165 6.84 -6.63 5.21
C ALA A 165 7.93 -7.45 5.94
N GLN A 166 7.58 -8.54 6.61
CA GLN A 166 8.49 -9.44 7.33
C GLN A 166 8.19 -10.90 6.96
N PHE A 167 8.04 -11.15 5.67
CA PHE A 167 7.41 -12.38 5.15
C PHE A 167 8.11 -13.68 5.53
N GLY A 168 9.41 -13.65 5.83
CA GLY A 168 10.22 -14.86 5.94
C GLY A 168 10.06 -15.71 4.68
N THR A 169 9.66 -16.98 4.87
CA THR A 169 9.41 -17.93 3.78
C THR A 169 7.94 -18.02 3.33
N GLU A 170 7.08 -17.05 3.71
CA GLU A 170 5.70 -16.95 3.20
C GLU A 170 5.70 -16.38 1.77
N TYR A 171 6.27 -17.13 0.82
CA TYR A 171 6.55 -16.68 -0.55
C TYR A 171 5.29 -16.23 -1.30
N ASP A 172 4.19 -16.98 -1.17
CA ASP A 172 2.94 -16.63 -1.84
C ASP A 172 2.39 -15.30 -1.32
N TYR A 173 2.51 -15.05 -0.01
CA TYR A 173 2.10 -13.79 0.57
C TYR A 173 3.02 -12.63 0.16
N ARG A 174 4.34 -12.86 0.16
CA ARG A 174 5.33 -11.91 -0.35
C ARG A 174 5.07 -11.55 -1.83
N ALA A 175 4.76 -12.53 -2.66
CA ALA A 175 4.44 -12.34 -4.07
C ALA A 175 3.13 -11.57 -4.27
N MET A 176 2.09 -11.89 -3.50
CA MET A 176 0.82 -11.16 -3.55
C MET A 176 1.00 -9.69 -3.16
N VAL A 177 1.74 -9.40 -2.07
CA VAL A 177 2.03 -8.02 -1.69
C VAL A 177 2.91 -7.32 -2.74
N ALA A 178 3.89 -7.99 -3.34
CA ALA A 178 4.68 -7.39 -4.43
C ALA A 178 3.83 -6.99 -5.65
N LEU A 179 2.79 -7.77 -5.97
CA LEU A 179 1.87 -7.49 -7.08
C LEU A 179 0.82 -6.41 -6.76
N LYS A 180 0.37 -6.33 -5.50
CA LYS A 180 -0.79 -5.52 -5.11
C LYS A 180 -0.47 -4.31 -4.23
N GLY A 181 0.69 -4.29 -3.58
CA GLY A 181 1.04 -3.29 -2.57
C GLY A 181 2.53 -3.26 -2.29
N LEU A 182 3.36 -3.20 -3.35
CA LEU A 182 4.81 -3.11 -3.22
C LEU A 182 5.19 -1.95 -2.30
N GLY A 183 6.02 -2.24 -1.28
CA GLY A 183 6.38 -1.23 -0.29
C GLY A 183 5.38 -1.07 0.86
N ALA A 184 4.47 -2.02 1.05
CA ALA A 184 3.63 -2.08 2.24
C ALA A 184 4.49 -2.05 3.51
N ASN A 185 4.05 -1.27 4.50
CA ASN A 185 4.66 -1.23 5.82
C ASN A 185 4.26 -2.45 6.64
N PRO A 186 5.06 -2.86 7.63
CA PRO A 186 4.59 -3.77 8.66
C PRO A 186 3.42 -3.13 9.42
N VAL A 187 2.50 -3.96 9.94
CA VAL A 187 1.35 -3.48 10.72
C VAL A 187 1.73 -2.73 12.00
N SER A 188 2.98 -2.84 12.47
CA SER A 188 3.50 -2.03 13.57
C SER A 188 3.74 -0.57 13.19
N ALA A 189 3.97 -0.29 11.91
CA ALA A 189 4.19 1.06 11.40
C ALA A 189 2.94 1.66 10.77
N ALA A 190 2.18 0.88 10.00
CA ALA A 190 0.90 1.32 9.45
C ALA A 190 -0.04 0.16 9.11
N ILE A 191 -1.34 0.36 9.34
CA ILE A 191 -2.41 -0.53 8.88
C ILE A 191 -3.18 0.17 7.75
N TYR A 192 -3.41 -0.55 6.66
CA TYR A 192 -4.15 -0.07 5.48
C TYR A 192 -5.40 -0.92 5.28
N ALA A 193 -6.49 -0.57 5.96
CA ALA A 193 -7.76 -1.28 5.83
C ALA A 193 -8.58 -0.69 4.68
N SER A 194 -8.98 -1.54 3.75
CA SER A 194 -9.77 -1.17 2.58
C SER A 194 -11.22 -1.60 2.76
N SER A 195 -12.14 -0.85 2.15
CA SER A 195 -13.52 -1.30 1.97
C SER A 195 -14.01 -1.02 0.56
N LYS A 196 -14.74 -1.98 0.00
CA LYS A 196 -15.55 -1.85 -1.23
C LYS A 196 -17.04 -2.11 -0.97
N VAL A 197 -17.41 -2.29 0.31
CA VAL A 197 -18.75 -2.65 0.74
C VAL A 197 -19.18 -1.77 1.92
N ASP A 198 -20.48 -1.66 2.15
CA ASP A 198 -21.01 -1.11 3.38
C ASP A 198 -21.07 -2.18 4.49
N SER A 199 -21.59 -1.81 5.67
CA SER A 199 -21.67 -2.72 6.83
C SER A 199 -22.67 -3.87 6.65
N ASN A 200 -23.55 -3.81 5.65
CA ASN A 200 -24.45 -4.91 5.30
C ASN A 200 -23.78 -5.87 4.30
N GLY A 201 -22.59 -5.52 3.78
CA GLY A 201 -21.89 -6.27 2.76
C GLY A 201 -22.27 -5.88 1.33
N ASP A 202 -23.13 -4.87 1.16
CA ASP A 202 -23.52 -4.39 -0.16
C ASP A 202 -22.39 -3.56 -0.78
N PRO A 203 -22.08 -3.71 -2.09
CA PRO A 203 -21.05 -2.90 -2.74
C PRO A 203 -21.32 -1.40 -2.60
N LEU A 204 -20.24 -0.64 -2.37
CA LEU A 204 -20.28 0.82 -2.51
C LEU A 204 -20.52 1.16 -3.98
N LYS A 205 -21.47 2.05 -4.24
CA LYS A 205 -21.96 2.38 -5.59
C LYS A 205 -21.69 3.84 -5.90
N ALA A 206 -21.36 4.08 -7.17
CA ALA A 206 -21.20 5.41 -7.73
C ALA A 206 -22.47 6.26 -7.56
N GLY A 207 -22.32 7.56 -7.31
CA GLY A 207 -23.45 8.48 -7.17
C GLY A 207 -24.29 8.34 -5.89
N GLU A 208 -24.05 7.29 -5.10
CA GLU A 208 -24.80 7.03 -3.87
C GLU A 208 -24.17 7.72 -2.66
N ARG A 209 -24.96 7.88 -1.60
CA ARG A 209 -24.58 8.60 -0.39
C ARG A 209 -24.34 7.63 0.75
N TYR A 210 -23.26 7.84 1.50
CA TYR A 210 -22.89 6.98 2.63
C TYR A 210 -22.50 7.79 3.86
N ARG A 211 -22.70 7.20 5.04
CA ARG A 211 -22.09 7.66 6.30
C ARG A 211 -21.02 6.70 6.74
N VAL A 212 -19.86 7.23 7.12
CA VAL A 212 -18.87 6.50 7.90
C VAL A 212 -19.00 6.93 9.35
N ARG A 213 -19.42 6.03 10.24
CA ARG A 213 -19.67 6.34 11.65
C ARG A 213 -18.64 5.70 12.56
N PHE A 214 -17.95 6.53 13.34
CA PHE A 214 -17.15 6.13 14.48
C PHE A 214 -17.99 6.29 15.75
N LYS A 215 -18.11 5.23 16.55
CA LYS A 215 -18.77 5.31 17.86
C LYS A 215 -18.00 6.26 18.80
N LYS A 216 -18.67 6.76 19.84
CA LYS A 216 -18.03 7.55 20.89
C LYS A 216 -16.78 6.86 21.42
N GLY A 217 -15.63 7.53 21.36
CA GLY A 217 -14.36 7.00 21.84
C GLY A 217 -13.74 5.89 20.97
N ALA A 218 -14.30 5.62 19.78
CA ALA A 218 -13.83 4.57 18.86
C ALA A 218 -13.03 5.12 17.67
N LEU A 219 -12.48 6.33 17.76
CA LEU A 219 -11.48 6.79 16.79
C LEU A 219 -10.27 5.82 16.79
N PRO A 220 -9.63 5.57 15.64
CA PRO A 220 -8.50 4.66 15.54
C PRO A 220 -7.39 4.96 16.56
N PRO A 221 -7.04 4.00 17.44
CA PRO A 221 -5.99 4.18 18.43
C PRO A 221 -4.59 4.27 17.79
N VAL A 222 -3.83 5.28 18.18
CA VAL A 222 -2.46 5.53 17.69
C VAL A 222 -1.52 5.82 18.88
N LYS A 223 -0.22 5.57 18.69
CA LYS A 223 0.85 5.89 19.66
C LYS A 223 1.61 7.14 19.21
N GLY A 224 2.08 7.94 20.16
CA GLY A 224 2.91 9.13 19.90
C GLY A 224 2.23 10.12 18.93
N ASP A 225 2.99 10.61 17.96
CA ASP A 225 2.51 11.48 16.87
C ASP A 225 1.85 10.72 15.69
N GLY A 226 1.47 9.45 15.92
CA GLY A 226 0.68 8.66 14.99
C GLY A 226 -0.64 9.34 14.61
N PHE A 227 -1.28 8.82 13.56
CA PHE A 227 -2.53 9.40 13.08
C PHE A 227 -3.36 8.44 12.24
N TRP A 228 -4.62 8.78 11.99
CA TRP A 228 -5.48 8.04 11.07
C TRP A 228 -6.09 8.90 9.97
N SER A 229 -6.50 8.25 8.88
CA SER A 229 -7.21 8.91 7.79
C SER A 229 -8.22 7.99 7.09
N ILE A 230 -9.32 8.55 6.60
CA ILE A 230 -10.20 7.96 5.59
C ILE A 230 -9.94 8.66 4.25
N THR A 231 -9.70 7.89 3.20
CA THR A 231 -9.49 8.40 1.83
C THR A 231 -10.42 7.64 0.89
N ALA A 232 -11.05 8.35 -0.04
CA ALA A 232 -11.80 7.76 -1.15
C ALA A 232 -10.94 7.76 -2.42
N TYR A 233 -10.91 6.62 -3.11
CA TYR A 233 -10.22 6.44 -4.37
C TYR A 233 -11.21 5.99 -5.44
N GLY A 234 -11.02 6.44 -6.67
CA GLY A 234 -11.75 5.93 -7.82
C GLY A 234 -11.44 4.46 -8.10
N ASP A 235 -12.17 3.85 -9.03
CA ASP A 235 -11.91 2.47 -9.48
C ASP A 235 -10.49 2.27 -10.06
N ASP A 236 -9.92 3.34 -10.62
CA ASP A 236 -8.54 3.42 -11.12
C ASP A 236 -7.48 3.53 -10.00
N SER A 237 -7.93 3.58 -8.73
CA SER A 237 -7.09 3.76 -7.53
C SER A 237 -6.37 5.12 -7.43
N PHE A 238 -6.83 6.13 -8.18
CA PHE A 238 -6.40 7.51 -8.03
C PHE A 238 -7.33 8.31 -7.11
N LEU A 239 -6.84 9.45 -6.61
CA LEU A 239 -7.63 10.37 -5.81
C LEU A 239 -8.73 10.97 -6.68
N ILE A 240 -9.93 11.12 -6.13
CA ILE A 240 -11.09 11.66 -6.84
C ILE A 240 -10.98 13.19 -6.87
N PRO A 241 -10.79 13.83 -8.05
CA PRO A 241 -10.76 15.28 -8.17
C PRO A 241 -12.04 15.91 -7.64
N ASN A 242 -11.93 16.99 -6.88
CA ASN A 242 -13.08 17.69 -6.33
C ASN A 242 -12.78 19.16 -6.05
N GLU A 243 -13.81 20.00 -5.99
CA GLU A 243 -13.71 21.46 -5.86
C GLU A 243 -13.13 21.93 -4.51
N LEU A 244 -13.07 21.06 -3.50
CA LEU A 244 -12.50 21.38 -2.19
C LEU A 244 -11.00 21.09 -2.08
N ASP A 245 -10.40 20.48 -3.10
CA ASP A 245 -9.08 19.85 -3.02
C ASP A 245 -8.93 18.96 -1.75
N ARG A 246 -10.05 18.34 -1.35
CA ARG A 246 -10.14 17.49 -0.16
C ARG A 246 -10.15 16.04 -0.57
N TYR A 247 -9.02 15.38 -0.37
CA TYR A 247 -8.82 14.00 -0.79
C TYR A 247 -8.87 12.99 0.37
N CYS A 248 -8.78 13.48 1.61
CA CYS A 248 -8.94 12.65 2.79
C CYS A 248 -9.56 13.43 3.96
N ILE A 249 -10.08 12.69 4.92
CA ILE A 249 -10.38 13.17 6.27
C ILE A 249 -9.44 12.48 7.24
N ASN A 250 -8.85 13.21 8.18
CA ASN A 250 -7.96 12.68 9.19
C ASN A 250 -8.23 13.32 10.56
N ASP A 251 -7.54 12.85 11.59
CA ASP A 251 -7.62 13.39 12.97
C ASP A 251 -7.15 14.84 13.16
N ARG A 252 -6.54 15.45 12.14
CA ARG A 252 -6.16 16.87 12.12
C ARG A 252 -7.13 17.73 11.31
N THR A 253 -8.07 17.12 10.58
CA THR A 253 -9.19 17.84 9.98
C THR A 253 -10.01 18.49 11.11
N PRO A 254 -10.52 19.73 10.95
CA PRO A 254 -11.39 20.37 11.95
C PRO A 254 -12.78 19.73 11.96
N LEU A 255 -12.86 18.53 12.54
CA LEU A 255 -14.05 17.68 12.56
C LEU A 255 -15.08 18.15 13.57
N ILE A 256 -16.36 18.04 13.20
CA ILE A 256 -17.49 18.31 14.10
C ILE A 256 -18.02 16.98 14.63
N PHE A 257 -18.01 16.82 15.95
CA PHE A 257 -18.57 15.62 16.61
C PHE A 257 -20.05 15.79 16.87
N ASN A 258 -20.77 14.66 16.87
CA ASN A 258 -22.16 14.61 17.29
C ASN A 258 -22.30 14.84 18.80
N PRO A 259 -23.48 15.25 19.30
CA PRO A 259 -23.71 15.46 20.74
C PRO A 259 -23.45 14.22 21.62
N ASP A 260 -23.61 13.01 21.08
CA ASP A 260 -23.30 11.75 21.76
C ASP A 260 -21.77 11.45 21.83
N GLY A 261 -20.95 12.29 21.20
CA GLY A 261 -19.50 12.15 21.08
C GLY A 261 -19.04 11.20 19.96
N SER A 262 -19.96 10.71 19.12
CA SER A 262 -19.62 9.99 17.89
C SER A 262 -19.14 10.94 16.79
N LEU A 263 -18.47 10.39 15.78
CA LEU A 263 -18.08 11.11 14.56
C LEU A 263 -18.77 10.47 13.37
N GLU A 264 -19.41 11.28 12.53
CA GLU A 264 -19.95 10.86 11.24
C GLU A 264 -19.27 11.63 10.11
N LEU A 265 -18.81 10.90 9.10
CA LEU A 265 -18.33 11.45 7.84
C LEU A 265 -19.40 11.24 6.78
N LEU A 266 -19.63 12.26 5.96
CA LEU A 266 -20.54 12.19 4.83
C LEU A 266 -19.73 11.91 3.56
N LEU A 267 -20.09 10.85 2.84
CA LEU A 267 -19.53 10.50 1.54
C LEU A 267 -20.62 10.66 0.49
N GLN A 268 -20.47 11.64 -0.40
CA GLN A 268 -21.39 11.86 -1.52
C GLN A 268 -20.73 12.75 -2.58
N PRO A 269 -21.21 12.71 -3.84
CA PRO A 269 -20.64 13.52 -4.91
C PRO A 269 -21.02 15.00 -4.80
N GLU A 270 -22.28 15.33 -4.51
CA GLU A 270 -22.71 16.73 -4.47
C GLU A 270 -22.34 17.41 -3.14
N PRO A 271 -22.10 18.73 -3.13
CA PRO A 271 -21.97 19.47 -1.89
C PRO A 271 -23.21 19.30 -1.01
N PRO A 272 -23.05 19.05 0.31
CA PRO A 272 -24.15 19.11 1.25
C PRO A 272 -24.76 20.50 1.27
N LYS A 273 -26.04 20.59 1.65
CA LYS A 273 -26.71 21.89 1.84
C LYS A 273 -25.99 22.70 2.91
N GLU A 274 -26.10 24.02 2.85
CA GLU A 274 -25.46 24.94 3.81
C GLU A 274 -25.84 24.64 5.27
N ASP A 275 -27.05 24.17 5.51
CA ASP A 275 -27.59 23.82 6.82
C ASP A 275 -27.34 22.36 7.22
N ASP A 276 -26.67 21.56 6.38
CA ASP A 276 -26.35 20.17 6.71
C ASP A 276 -25.27 20.12 7.81
N PRO A 277 -25.56 19.53 8.99
CA PRO A 277 -24.61 19.47 10.10
C PRO A 277 -23.35 18.66 9.77
N LEU A 278 -23.36 17.81 8.73
CA LEU A 278 -22.21 17.02 8.29
C LEU A 278 -21.36 17.73 7.22
N LYS A 279 -21.72 18.95 6.79
CA LYS A 279 -20.97 19.69 5.75
C LYS A 279 -19.48 19.80 6.06
N ALA A 280 -19.10 20.04 7.31
CA ALA A 280 -17.70 20.13 7.73
C ALA A 280 -16.94 18.80 7.60
N ASN A 281 -17.65 17.68 7.78
CA ASN A 281 -17.13 16.30 7.74
C ASN A 281 -17.38 15.61 6.40
N TRP A 282 -17.69 16.37 5.35
CA TRP A 282 -17.91 15.84 4.01
C TRP A 282 -16.58 15.48 3.35
N LEU A 283 -16.50 14.28 2.78
CA LEU A 283 -15.46 13.84 1.88
C LEU A 283 -16.12 13.60 0.51
N PRO A 284 -15.81 14.45 -0.50
CA PRO A 284 -16.36 14.30 -1.84
C PRO A 284 -16.04 12.92 -2.43
N THR A 285 -17.06 12.29 -3.01
CA THR A 285 -16.92 11.14 -3.90
C THR A 285 -17.21 11.56 -5.33
N GLY A 286 -17.14 10.64 -6.29
CA GLY A 286 -17.46 10.92 -7.69
C GLY A 286 -18.68 10.14 -8.19
N ASP A 287 -19.02 10.39 -9.46
CA ASP A 287 -20.09 9.68 -10.19
C ASP A 287 -19.61 8.34 -10.77
N GLN A 288 -18.36 7.95 -10.49
CA GLN A 288 -17.77 6.66 -10.85
C GLN A 288 -17.63 5.79 -9.60
N GLY A 289 -17.34 4.50 -9.79
CA GLY A 289 -17.13 3.59 -8.66
C GLY A 289 -15.94 4.05 -7.82
N PHE A 290 -16.04 3.78 -6.52
CA PHE A 290 -15.03 4.17 -5.55
C PHE A 290 -14.84 3.12 -4.47
N HIS A 291 -13.71 3.22 -3.78
CA HIS A 291 -13.40 2.42 -2.62
C HIS A 291 -12.70 3.24 -1.55
N LEU A 292 -12.77 2.77 -0.31
CA LEU A 292 -12.26 3.50 0.84
C LEU A 292 -10.99 2.84 1.39
N PHE A 293 -10.10 3.68 1.91
CA PHE A 293 -9.00 3.26 2.77
C PHE A 293 -9.08 3.96 4.12
N LEU A 294 -9.20 3.18 5.19
CA LEU A 294 -8.85 3.56 6.56
C LEU A 294 -7.36 3.26 6.77
N ARG A 295 -6.58 4.31 6.99
CA ARG A 295 -5.15 4.19 7.31
C ARG A 295 -4.92 4.55 8.76
N ILE A 296 -4.13 3.76 9.47
CA ILE A 296 -3.72 4.02 10.85
C ILE A 296 -2.20 3.95 10.91
N TYR A 297 -1.54 5.07 11.16
CA TYR A 297 -0.09 5.22 11.26
C TYR A 297 0.35 5.24 12.72
N CYS A 298 1.42 4.51 13.02
CA CYS A 298 1.84 4.19 14.39
C CYS A 298 0.66 3.64 15.24
N PRO A 299 -0.02 2.59 14.77
CA PRO A 299 -1.20 2.06 15.43
C PRO A 299 -0.89 1.61 16.87
N ASP A 300 -1.80 1.93 17.81
CA ASP A 300 -1.77 1.33 19.14
C ASP A 300 -2.38 -0.08 19.07
N ARG A 301 -1.53 -1.04 18.72
CA ARG A 301 -1.93 -2.44 18.47
C ARG A 301 -2.57 -3.12 19.67
N GLU A 302 -2.22 -2.76 20.89
CA GLU A 302 -2.82 -3.34 22.10
C GLU A 302 -4.28 -2.91 22.23
N ARG A 303 -4.55 -1.61 22.02
CA ARG A 303 -5.92 -1.08 22.03
C ARG A 303 -6.75 -1.56 20.84
N ILE A 304 -6.13 -1.66 19.66
CA ILE A 304 -6.76 -2.18 18.44
C ILE A 304 -7.14 -3.66 18.59
N GLY A 305 -6.26 -4.47 19.19
CA GLY A 305 -6.52 -5.90 19.44
C GLY A 305 -7.46 -6.18 20.61
N GLY A 306 -7.79 -5.17 21.41
CA GLY A 306 -8.77 -5.25 22.51
C GLY A 306 -10.18 -4.96 22.02
N ASN A 307 -10.83 -3.97 22.63
CA ASN A 307 -12.25 -3.67 22.42
C ASN A 307 -12.51 -2.57 21.38
N TRP A 308 -11.50 -2.20 20.60
CA TRP A 308 -11.68 -1.19 19.56
C TRP A 308 -12.49 -1.76 18.39
N GLU A 309 -13.46 -0.98 17.92
CA GLU A 309 -14.26 -1.30 16.75
C GLU A 309 -13.96 -0.31 15.62
N ALA A 310 -13.72 -0.83 14.42
CA ALA A 310 -13.59 -0.01 13.23
C ALA A 310 -14.91 0.72 12.90
N PRO A 311 -14.85 1.86 12.19
CA PRO A 311 -16.06 2.58 11.83
C PRO A 311 -16.99 1.75 10.95
N SER A 312 -18.29 1.89 11.16
CA SER A 312 -19.31 1.32 10.27
C SER A 312 -19.54 2.21 9.06
N ILE A 313 -19.90 1.61 7.92
CA ILE A 313 -20.34 2.31 6.70
C ILE A 313 -21.82 2.01 6.47
N PHE A 314 -22.65 3.03 6.26
CA PHE A 314 -24.07 2.84 5.98
C PHE A 314 -24.48 3.65 4.76
N LYS A 315 -25.28 3.06 3.87
CA LYS A 315 -25.97 3.81 2.83
C LYS A 315 -26.97 4.78 3.47
N ILE A 316 -27.05 6.00 2.94
CA ILE A 316 -28.10 6.96 3.30
C ILE A 316 -29.21 6.80 2.29
N ASP A 317 -30.38 6.36 2.73
CA ASP A 317 -31.56 6.38 1.88
C ASP A 317 -31.94 7.85 1.63
N THR A 318 -31.90 8.27 0.36
CA THR A 318 -32.57 9.51 -0.03
C THR A 318 -34.06 9.31 0.18
N ALA A 319 -34.64 9.91 1.22
CA ALA A 319 -36.08 10.07 1.26
C ALA A 319 -36.49 10.76 -0.06
N PRO A 320 -37.53 10.27 -0.77
CA PRO A 320 -38.01 10.98 -1.94
C PRO A 320 -38.43 12.38 -1.49
N THR A 321 -37.90 13.39 -2.18
CA THR A 321 -38.34 14.78 -2.03
C THR A 321 -39.85 14.78 -2.22
N ALA A 322 -40.60 14.98 -1.14
CA ALA A 322 -42.04 15.22 -1.25
C ALA A 322 -42.22 16.47 -2.11
N GLN A 323 -42.91 16.31 -3.23
CA GLN A 323 -43.44 17.42 -4.05
C GLN A 323 -44.47 18.21 -3.25
#